data_AF-A0A959P0J8-F1
#
_entry.id   AF-A0A959P0J8-F1
#
_cell.length_a   1.000
_cell.length_b   1.000
_cell.length_c   1.000
_cell.angle_alpha   90.00
_cell.angle_beta   90.00
_cell.angle_gamma   90.00
#
_symmetry.space_group_name_H-M   'P 1'
#
loop_
_entity.id
_entity.type
_entity.pdbx_description
1 polymer ?
#
loop_
_entity_poly.entity_id
_entity_poly.type
_entity_poly.pdbx_seq_one_letter_code
_entity_poly.pdbx_strand_id
1 'polypeptide(L)'
;MKNLLAVLLLTCTFTLIGQNAKIKIDVTRTVGEIDPKIYGVFMEPIHFNGARMGLPDTVDFNTLYGTLYDPSSPLADENGFRKDYIDAMKELKVTNMRWPGGNFLMGYNWEDGIGPKDKRPSRINLAWGGLESNHVGTDEWFQLNKSIGSENVVCVNLGLGTIQDAHNWVEYCNYKKGTYYSDLRIKNGHKEPYNVKIWDLGNEVDGYPWELGHKNADDYIKIGREAAKAIKAVDNSIKLVASGSSYYEPTGQWIDWNRKVLAGLGDMISYISIHRYWERAENYYNYMGQSAMDFEEKITIPAAEIEAMRAMKGLKNPIHISFDEWGVFGRNFLSVLPIAQCLNSFIRHADVVKMTNFTMLTSLLSNDLEKGTYKSPLFYAFKMFSTNCLGNSIDTYVECDTFNTEKYKGIQFLDVTSVYNIENKLVFINVVNRHKENAISTEIVSTEGTFTGKAELNILNADSIEEPFAYDKQDQYKPIIKEINVKGNKLTFAFPPHSIVQIKIKVNN
;
A
#
# COMPACT_ATOMS: atom_id res chain seq x y z
N MET A 1 35.35 -50.74 21.67
CA MET A 1 34.92 -49.41 22.18
C MET A 1 35.94 -48.39 21.68
N LYS A 2 35.68 -47.33 20.92
CA LYS A 2 34.45 -46.69 20.41
C LYS A 2 34.79 -46.00 19.08
N ASN A 3 34.01 -46.32 18.06
CA ASN A 3 33.51 -45.52 16.92
C ASN A 3 34.38 -44.42 16.30
N LEU A 4 34.94 -44.73 15.12
CA LEU A 4 35.17 -43.77 14.04
C LEU A 4 33.81 -43.42 13.41
N LEU A 5 33.32 -42.19 13.56
CA LEU A 5 32.18 -41.69 12.80
C LEU A 5 32.71 -41.10 11.49
N ALA A 6 32.51 -41.83 10.40
CA ALA A 6 32.65 -41.29 9.06
C ALA A 6 31.47 -40.34 8.79
N VAL A 7 31.75 -39.06 8.60
CA VAL A 7 30.77 -38.07 8.12
C VAL A 7 30.59 -38.33 6.62
N LEU A 8 29.51 -39.03 6.27
CA LEU A 8 29.03 -39.10 4.89
C LEU A 8 28.50 -37.71 4.52
N LEU A 9 29.22 -36.98 3.67
CA LEU A 9 28.64 -35.89 2.89
C LEU A 9 27.60 -36.50 1.94
N LEU A 10 26.33 -36.43 2.33
CA LEU A 10 25.22 -36.62 1.40
C LEU A 10 25.20 -35.42 0.45
N THR A 11 25.86 -35.57 -0.69
CA THR A 11 25.56 -34.79 -1.89
C THR A 11 24.19 -35.24 -2.39
N CYS A 12 23.12 -34.64 -1.88
CA CYS A 12 21.81 -34.72 -2.51
C CYS A 12 21.91 -34.08 -3.90
N THR A 13 22.19 -34.90 -4.89
CA THR A 13 21.98 -34.57 -6.30
C THR A 13 20.48 -34.65 -6.54
N PHE A 14 19.78 -33.56 -6.25
CA PHE A 14 18.46 -33.35 -6.84
C PHE A 14 18.67 -33.31 -8.35
N THR A 15 18.20 -34.36 -9.03
CA THR A 15 18.00 -34.29 -10.47
C THR A 15 16.85 -33.30 -10.70
N LEU A 16 17.23 -32.03 -10.89
CA LEU A 16 16.37 -30.96 -11.35
C LEU A 16 15.84 -31.35 -12.75
N ILE A 17 14.73 -32.06 -12.80
CA ILE A 17 13.77 -31.88 -13.90
C ILE A 17 13.00 -30.59 -13.57
N GLY A 18 13.75 -29.50 -13.42
CA GLY A 18 13.23 -28.18 -13.12
C GLY A 18 12.96 -27.47 -14.44
N GLN A 19 11.82 -26.81 -14.53
CA GLN A 19 11.55 -25.91 -15.63
C GLN A 19 12.70 -24.90 -15.81
N ASN A 20 13.12 -24.67 -17.06
CA ASN A 20 13.99 -23.55 -17.40
C ASN A 20 13.14 -22.34 -17.80
N ALA A 21 13.05 -21.35 -16.91
CA ALA A 21 12.43 -20.06 -17.19
C ALA A 21 13.45 -19.05 -17.72
N LYS A 22 12.96 -17.94 -18.29
CA LYS A 22 13.79 -16.85 -18.79
C LYS A 22 13.22 -15.50 -18.41
N ILE A 23 14.07 -14.63 -17.88
CA ILE A 23 13.77 -13.21 -17.63
C ILE A 23 14.70 -12.40 -18.52
N LYS A 24 14.16 -11.49 -19.33
CA LYS A 24 14.95 -10.51 -20.08
C LYS A 24 14.61 -9.12 -19.58
N ILE A 25 15.64 -8.36 -19.23
CA ILE A 25 15.52 -6.95 -18.91
C ILE A 25 16.08 -6.12 -20.05
N ASP A 26 15.51 -4.95 -20.25
CA ASP A 26 16.02 -3.93 -21.16
C ASP A 26 15.92 -2.57 -20.48
N VAL A 27 17.07 -2.04 -20.04
CA VAL A 27 17.14 -0.79 -19.28
C VAL A 27 16.74 0.45 -20.10
N THR A 28 16.54 0.30 -21.41
CA THR A 28 16.10 1.36 -22.31
C THR A 28 14.59 1.38 -22.55
N ARG A 29 13.88 0.31 -22.19
CA ARG A 29 12.42 0.17 -22.39
C ARG A 29 11.66 0.57 -21.13
N THR A 30 11.66 1.87 -20.83
CA THR A 30 10.94 2.44 -19.69
C THR A 30 9.42 2.32 -19.86
N VAL A 31 8.73 1.84 -18.84
CA VAL A 31 7.26 1.91 -18.72
C VAL A 31 6.86 3.26 -18.14
N GLY A 32 7.43 3.64 -17.00
CA GLY A 32 7.16 4.91 -16.35
C GLY A 32 8.04 5.14 -15.12
N GLU A 33 8.19 6.40 -14.73
CA GLU A 33 8.82 6.77 -13.46
C GLU A 33 7.93 6.32 -12.30
N ILE A 34 8.53 5.59 -11.35
CA ILE A 34 7.86 5.18 -10.12
C ILE A 34 7.72 6.39 -9.21
N ASP A 35 6.50 6.80 -8.92
CA ASP A 35 6.24 7.81 -7.91
C ASP A 35 6.45 7.19 -6.52
N PRO A 36 7.35 7.73 -5.67
CA PRO A 36 7.57 7.18 -4.32
C PRO A 36 6.29 7.10 -3.47
N LYS A 37 5.23 7.84 -3.82
CA LYS A 37 3.92 7.76 -3.17
C LYS A 37 3.24 6.39 -3.29
N ILE A 38 3.73 5.48 -4.14
CA ILE A 38 3.24 4.09 -4.14
C ILE A 38 3.66 3.29 -2.88
N TYR A 39 4.50 3.86 -2.02
CA TYR A 39 4.89 3.27 -0.72
C TYR A 39 4.24 4.01 0.47
N GLY A 40 3.02 4.52 0.28
CA GLY A 40 2.23 5.11 1.34
C GLY A 40 1.50 4.07 2.20
N VAL A 41 0.97 4.52 3.32
CA VAL A 41 0.14 3.71 4.23
C VAL A 41 -1.16 4.41 4.56
N PHE A 42 -2.13 3.66 5.04
CA PHE A 42 -3.43 4.17 5.47
C PHE A 42 -3.57 3.98 6.98
N MET A 43 -4.27 4.91 7.63
CA MET A 43 -4.66 4.79 9.02
C MET A 43 -6.07 5.32 9.24
N GLU A 44 -6.84 4.57 10.00
CA GLU A 44 -8.19 4.90 10.42
C GLU A 44 -8.36 4.57 11.90
N PRO A 45 -9.11 5.37 12.68
CA PRO A 45 -9.58 4.99 14.01
C PRO A 45 -10.63 3.86 13.93
N ILE A 46 -10.16 2.61 13.92
CA ILE A 46 -11.02 1.42 13.99
C ILE A 46 -10.98 0.87 15.41
N HIS A 47 -12.16 0.68 15.99
CA HIS A 47 -12.34 -0.07 17.22
C HIS A 47 -13.45 -1.11 17.04
N PHE A 48 -13.12 -2.39 17.10
CA PHE A 48 -14.10 -3.47 17.26
C PHE A 48 -14.10 -3.94 18.70
N ASN A 49 -15.27 -4.05 19.31
CA ASN A 49 -15.45 -4.70 20.61
C ASN A 49 -16.71 -5.57 20.55
N GLY A 50 -16.54 -6.90 20.61
CA GLY A 50 -17.63 -7.88 20.62
C GLY A 50 -17.46 -9.01 19.61
N ALA A 51 -18.48 -9.88 19.51
CA ALA A 51 -18.50 -10.98 18.54
C ALA A 51 -18.71 -10.42 17.12
N ARG A 52 -17.70 -10.57 16.26
CA ARG A 52 -17.88 -10.35 14.82
C ARG A 52 -18.72 -11.48 14.25
N MET A 53 -19.63 -11.21 13.31
CA MET A 53 -20.30 -12.28 12.57
C MET A 53 -19.25 -13.19 11.92
N GLY A 54 -19.13 -14.42 12.42
CA GLY A 54 -18.26 -15.46 11.84
C GLY A 54 -16.85 -15.58 12.42
N LEU A 55 -16.46 -14.81 13.44
CA LEU A 55 -15.20 -15.07 14.19
C LEU A 55 -15.52 -15.61 15.59
N PRO A 56 -14.81 -16.65 16.09
CA PRO A 56 -15.24 -17.37 17.29
C PRO A 56 -15.13 -16.63 18.62
N ASP A 57 -14.49 -15.47 18.71
CA ASP A 57 -14.24 -14.80 19.99
C ASP A 57 -14.44 -13.28 19.93
N THR A 58 -14.72 -12.68 21.09
CA THR A 58 -14.70 -11.23 21.35
C THR A 58 -13.32 -10.67 21.03
N VAL A 59 -13.13 -10.12 19.84
CA VAL A 59 -11.90 -9.44 19.47
C VAL A 59 -12.06 -7.98 19.89
N ASP A 60 -11.27 -7.56 20.88
CA ASP A 60 -11.00 -6.14 21.12
C ASP A 60 -9.85 -5.72 20.21
N PHE A 61 -10.17 -5.10 19.07
CA PHE A 61 -9.19 -4.65 18.08
C PHE A 61 -9.24 -3.14 17.99
N ASN A 62 -8.13 -2.48 18.31
CA ASN A 62 -7.98 -1.04 18.17
C ASN A 62 -6.73 -0.73 17.34
N THR A 63 -6.89 0.01 16.26
CA THR A 63 -5.77 0.39 15.38
C THR A 63 -4.96 1.56 15.96
N LEU A 64 -5.62 2.50 16.65
CA LEU A 64 -5.04 3.77 17.06
C LEU A 64 -4.72 3.80 18.55
N TYR A 65 -5.74 3.78 19.40
CA TYR A 65 -5.59 3.93 20.84
C TYR A 65 -5.07 2.65 21.50
N GLY A 66 -4.01 2.77 22.30
CA GLY A 66 -3.31 1.64 22.92
C GLY A 66 -2.33 0.92 21.98
N THR A 67 -2.49 1.08 20.67
CA THR A 67 -1.63 0.47 19.64
C THR A 67 -0.59 1.44 19.11
N LEU A 68 -1.03 2.50 18.40
CA LEU A 68 -0.16 3.51 17.79
C LEU A 68 -0.01 4.74 18.70
N TYR A 69 -1.10 5.16 19.32
CA TYR A 69 -1.17 6.24 20.29
C TYR A 69 -1.43 5.67 21.68
N ASP A 70 -0.40 5.68 22.52
CA ASP A 70 -0.46 5.23 23.91
C ASP A 70 0.49 6.09 24.76
N PRO A 71 0.03 7.24 25.28
CA PRO A 71 0.83 8.13 26.11
C PRO A 71 1.33 7.49 27.42
N SER A 72 0.73 6.38 27.85
CA SER A 72 1.16 5.66 29.05
C SER A 72 2.29 4.65 28.77
N SER A 73 2.53 4.34 27.51
CA SER A 73 3.56 3.38 27.10
C SER A 73 4.96 3.89 27.42
N PRO A 74 5.88 3.04 27.90
CA PRO A 74 7.31 3.40 27.98
C PRO A 74 7.94 3.65 26.60
N LEU A 75 7.26 3.24 25.52
CA LEU A 75 7.68 3.45 24.14
C LEU A 75 7.07 4.72 23.52
N ALA A 76 6.26 5.49 24.26
CA ALA A 76 5.71 6.75 23.77
C ALA A 76 6.80 7.81 23.53
N ASP A 77 6.60 8.64 22.52
CA ASP A 77 7.27 9.93 22.35
C ASP A 77 6.57 11.02 23.17
N GLU A 78 7.08 12.24 23.11
CA GLU A 78 6.50 13.39 23.81
C GLU A 78 5.08 13.77 23.35
N ASN A 79 4.65 13.30 22.17
CA ASN A 79 3.32 13.56 21.62
C ASN A 79 2.32 12.45 22.01
N GLY A 80 2.81 11.31 22.51
CA GLY A 80 2.04 10.13 22.92
C GLY A 80 2.01 9.00 21.89
N PHE A 81 2.75 9.11 20.80
CA PHE A 81 2.86 8.08 19.77
C PHE A 81 4.00 7.10 20.08
N ARG A 82 3.77 5.84 19.75
CA ARG A 82 4.72 4.75 19.96
C ARG A 82 5.94 4.87 19.00
N LYS A 83 7.13 5.07 19.57
CA LYS A 83 8.40 5.28 18.84
C LYS A 83 8.80 4.10 17.97
N ASP A 84 8.50 2.88 18.40
CA ASP A 84 8.73 1.65 17.65
C ASP A 84 8.01 1.63 16.29
N TYR A 85 6.77 2.15 16.22
CA TYR A 85 6.08 2.33 14.94
C TYR A 85 6.70 3.47 14.12
N ILE A 86 7.03 4.61 14.75
CA ILE A 86 7.67 5.74 14.06
C ILE A 86 8.99 5.31 13.41
N ASP A 87 9.85 4.63 14.16
CA ASP A 87 11.16 4.18 13.71
C ASP A 87 11.04 3.10 12.63
N ALA A 88 10.07 2.20 12.76
CA ALA A 88 9.74 1.23 11.72
C ALA A 88 9.32 1.92 10.41
N MET A 89 8.44 2.92 10.46
CA MET A 89 7.98 3.61 9.24
C MET A 89 9.08 4.45 8.59
N LYS A 90 9.99 5.05 9.38
CA LYS A 90 11.22 5.67 8.86
C LYS A 90 12.11 4.67 8.15
N GLU A 91 12.29 3.48 8.74
CA GLU A 91 13.11 2.43 8.15
C GLU A 91 12.50 1.88 6.84
N LEU A 92 11.17 1.82 6.78
CA LEU A 92 10.43 1.49 5.56
C LEU A 92 10.37 2.67 4.57
N LYS A 93 10.80 3.87 4.95
CA LYS A 93 10.68 5.09 4.13
C LYS A 93 9.24 5.31 3.63
N VAL A 94 8.25 5.14 4.51
CA VAL A 94 6.86 5.45 4.18
C VAL A 94 6.75 6.89 3.71
N THR A 95 6.16 7.09 2.54
CA THR A 95 6.24 8.38 1.83
C THR A 95 5.04 9.28 2.06
N ASN A 96 3.88 8.69 2.33
CA ASN A 96 2.65 9.43 2.57
C ASN A 96 1.69 8.62 3.43
N MET A 97 0.75 9.31 4.07
CA MET A 97 -0.25 8.67 4.92
C MET A 97 -1.64 9.27 4.77
N ARG A 98 -2.60 8.39 4.43
CA ARG A 98 -4.03 8.71 4.32
C ARG A 98 -4.70 8.65 5.70
N TRP A 99 -5.48 9.68 6.04
CA TRP A 99 -6.25 9.83 7.29
C TRP A 99 -7.27 10.97 7.15
N PRO A 100 -8.36 11.04 7.94
CA PRO A 100 -8.86 10.05 8.90
C PRO A 100 -9.73 9.02 8.19
N GLY A 101 -9.43 8.76 6.91
CA GLY A 101 -10.26 8.01 5.99
C GLY A 101 -10.68 6.64 6.47
N GLY A 102 -11.27 5.93 5.52
CA GLY A 102 -12.19 4.84 5.79
C GLY A 102 -13.52 5.37 6.29
N ASN A 103 -14.40 4.43 6.59
CA ASN A 103 -15.79 4.66 6.95
C ASN A 103 -15.95 5.63 8.15
N PHE A 104 -14.97 5.67 9.06
CA PHE A 104 -14.93 6.59 10.21
C PHE A 104 -15.13 8.05 9.80
N LEU A 105 -14.43 8.49 8.73
CA LEU A 105 -14.50 9.86 8.24
C LEU A 105 -15.93 10.31 7.95
N MET A 106 -16.75 9.42 7.40
CA MET A 106 -18.07 9.77 6.85
C MET A 106 -19.06 10.19 7.96
N GLY A 107 -18.77 9.85 9.22
CA GLY A 107 -19.46 10.34 10.41
C GLY A 107 -18.64 11.28 11.30
N TYR A 108 -17.41 11.64 10.90
CA TYR A 108 -16.46 12.40 11.72
C TYR A 108 -16.63 13.93 11.55
N ASN A 109 -16.55 14.65 12.66
CA ASN A 109 -16.48 16.12 12.71
C ASN A 109 -15.06 16.56 13.06
N TRP A 110 -14.33 17.12 12.09
CA TRP A 110 -12.90 17.41 12.25
C TRP A 110 -12.59 18.44 13.34
N GLU A 111 -13.51 19.35 13.64
CA GLU A 111 -13.37 20.32 14.74
C GLU A 111 -13.37 19.67 16.13
N ASP A 112 -13.94 18.47 16.28
CA ASP A 112 -13.90 17.74 17.55
C ASP A 112 -12.46 17.27 17.89
N GLY A 113 -11.59 17.14 16.88
CA GLY A 113 -10.20 16.67 17.00
C GLY A 113 -9.12 17.75 17.11
N ILE A 114 -9.45 19.03 17.31
CA ILE A 114 -8.47 20.12 17.41
C ILE A 114 -8.54 20.85 18.76
N GLY A 115 -7.49 21.61 19.09
CA GLY A 115 -7.42 22.38 20.33
C GLY A 115 -7.12 21.55 21.59
N PRO A 116 -7.33 22.08 22.81
CA PRO A 116 -6.96 21.40 24.05
C PRO A 116 -7.68 20.06 24.21
N LYS A 117 -6.91 18.96 24.38
CA LYS A 117 -7.43 17.58 24.44
C LYS A 117 -8.49 17.39 25.53
N ASP A 118 -8.35 18.05 26.67
CA ASP A 118 -9.29 18.02 27.80
C ASP A 118 -10.67 18.65 27.51
N LYS A 119 -10.79 19.37 26.39
CA LYS A 119 -12.03 20.01 25.93
C LYS A 119 -12.65 19.32 24.72
N ARG A 120 -11.97 18.31 24.15
CA ARG A 120 -12.47 17.59 22.98
C ARG A 120 -13.60 16.64 23.41
N PRO A 121 -14.73 16.62 22.68
CA PRO A 121 -15.84 15.78 23.05
C PRO A 121 -15.54 14.32 22.72
N SER A 122 -15.94 13.39 23.57
CA SER A 122 -16.04 11.99 23.17
C SER A 122 -17.28 11.78 22.30
N ARG A 123 -17.13 11.06 21.19
CA ARG A 123 -18.20 10.74 20.24
C ARG A 123 -18.37 9.23 20.11
N ILE A 124 -19.51 8.82 19.60
CA ILE A 124 -19.68 7.43 19.15
C ILE A 124 -19.00 7.32 17.78
N ASN A 125 -18.14 6.32 17.60
CA ASN A 125 -17.64 5.98 16.27
C ASN A 125 -18.78 5.30 15.50
N LEU A 126 -19.36 6.02 14.54
CA LEU A 126 -20.57 5.59 13.84
C LEU A 126 -20.32 4.48 12.82
N ALA A 127 -19.07 4.30 12.36
CA ALA A 127 -18.71 3.27 11.40
C ALA A 127 -18.39 1.93 12.07
N TRP A 128 -17.61 1.97 13.16
CA TRP A 128 -17.06 0.76 13.77
C TRP A 128 -17.63 0.45 15.16
N GLY A 129 -18.41 1.38 15.73
CA GLY A 129 -18.87 1.30 17.11
C GLY A 129 -17.78 1.70 18.11
N GLY A 130 -18.14 1.76 19.39
CA GLY A 130 -17.23 2.22 20.44
C GLY A 130 -17.17 3.76 20.58
N LEU A 131 -16.25 4.22 21.43
CA LEU A 131 -16.06 5.63 21.74
C LEU A 131 -14.80 6.17 21.05
N GLU A 132 -14.96 7.26 20.32
CA GLU A 132 -13.88 8.09 19.81
C GLU A 132 -13.62 9.21 20.82
N SER A 133 -12.39 9.29 21.36
CA SER A 133 -11.99 10.29 22.35
C SER A 133 -11.60 11.64 21.73
N ASN A 134 -11.26 11.63 20.43
CA ASN A 134 -10.70 12.74 19.66
C ASN A 134 -9.35 13.24 20.19
N HIS A 135 -8.65 12.48 21.04
CA HIS A 135 -7.30 12.83 21.52
C HIS A 135 -6.23 12.86 20.43
N VAL A 136 -6.50 12.19 19.31
CA VAL A 136 -5.69 12.26 18.10
C VAL A 136 -6.61 12.81 17.03
N GLY A 137 -6.36 14.04 16.61
CA GLY A 137 -7.02 14.63 15.46
C GLY A 137 -6.01 15.21 14.48
N THR A 138 -6.43 16.23 13.74
CA THR A 138 -5.64 16.87 12.67
C THR A 138 -4.22 17.22 13.12
N ASP A 139 -4.11 17.88 14.28
CA ASP A 139 -2.85 18.45 14.76
C ASP A 139 -1.84 17.36 15.16
N GLU A 140 -2.27 16.35 15.92
CA GLU A 140 -1.43 15.22 16.33
C GLU A 140 -1.06 14.32 15.13
N TRP A 141 -1.98 14.12 14.20
CA TRP A 141 -1.73 13.33 13.00
C TRP A 141 -0.63 13.92 12.13
N PHE A 142 -0.63 15.23 11.95
CA PHE A 142 0.38 15.92 11.17
C PHE A 142 1.74 15.94 11.87
N GLN A 143 1.76 15.97 13.20
CA GLN A 143 2.99 15.76 13.96
C GLN A 143 3.55 14.35 13.76
N LEU A 144 2.71 13.31 13.80
CA LEU A 144 3.13 11.94 13.52
C LEU A 144 3.75 11.80 12.13
N ASN A 145 3.08 12.33 11.09
CA ASN A 145 3.61 12.31 9.72
C ASN A 145 4.95 13.04 9.61
N LYS A 146 5.08 14.20 10.25
CA LYS A 146 6.36 14.92 10.32
C LYS A 146 7.45 14.09 11.01
N SER A 147 7.11 13.39 12.09
CA SER A 147 8.05 12.51 12.79
C SER A 147 8.50 11.35 11.91
N ILE A 148 7.62 10.77 11.10
CA ILE A 148 7.95 9.68 10.15
C ILE A 148 8.72 10.20 8.92
N GLY A 149 8.49 11.45 8.53
CA GLY A 149 8.97 12.01 7.26
C GLY A 149 8.04 11.74 6.08
N SER A 150 6.75 11.50 6.35
CA SER A 150 5.71 11.23 5.35
C SER A 150 4.85 12.45 5.05
N GLU A 151 4.29 12.51 3.84
CA GLU A 151 3.31 13.52 3.43
C GLU A 151 1.91 13.20 3.96
N ASN A 152 1.10 14.24 4.18
CA ASN A 152 -0.30 14.10 4.59
C ASN A 152 -1.21 13.95 3.37
N VAL A 153 -2.03 12.90 3.35
CA VAL A 153 -3.19 12.72 2.46
C VAL A 153 -4.45 12.78 3.32
N VAL A 154 -5.33 13.76 3.06
CA VAL A 154 -6.47 14.03 3.95
C VAL A 154 -7.79 13.82 3.26
N CYS A 155 -8.67 13.03 3.85
CA CYS A 155 -10.01 12.82 3.31
C CYS A 155 -11.00 13.82 3.92
N VAL A 156 -11.86 14.45 3.10
CA VAL A 156 -12.95 15.31 3.60
C VAL A 156 -14.27 14.54 3.69
N ASN A 157 -15.06 14.82 4.73
CA ASN A 157 -16.33 14.14 4.96
C ASN A 157 -17.39 14.60 3.95
N LEU A 158 -17.70 13.74 2.98
CA LEU A 158 -18.82 13.90 2.05
C LEU A 158 -19.98 12.94 2.35
N GLY A 159 -19.99 12.34 3.54
CA GLY A 159 -21.07 11.51 4.09
C GLY A 159 -22.10 12.38 4.78
N LEU A 160 -21.95 12.53 6.10
CA LEU A 160 -22.81 13.36 6.96
C LEU A 160 -22.33 14.82 7.09
N GLY A 161 -21.09 15.11 6.69
CA GLY A 161 -20.53 16.46 6.71
C GLY A 161 -21.08 17.38 5.62
N THR A 162 -20.74 18.66 5.71
CA THR A 162 -21.10 19.68 4.73
C THR A 162 -19.90 20.11 3.89
N ILE A 163 -20.17 20.70 2.72
CA ILE A 163 -19.13 21.33 1.89
C ILE A 163 -18.40 22.45 2.66
N GLN A 164 -19.12 23.15 3.55
CA GLN A 164 -18.53 24.19 4.37
C GLN A 164 -17.51 23.62 5.36
N ASP A 165 -17.79 22.46 5.95
CA ASP A 165 -16.85 21.79 6.86
C ASP A 165 -15.55 21.41 6.13
N ALA A 166 -15.66 20.87 4.91
CA ALA A 166 -14.50 20.57 4.07
C ALA A 166 -13.68 21.83 3.75
N HIS A 167 -14.34 22.92 3.33
CA HIS A 167 -13.70 24.22 3.12
C HIS A 167 -12.96 24.71 4.37
N ASN A 168 -13.63 24.70 5.51
CA ASN A 168 -13.11 25.20 6.78
C ASN A 168 -11.87 24.42 7.23
N TRP A 169 -11.88 23.10 6.98
CA TRP A 169 -10.74 22.27 7.30
C TRP A 169 -9.52 22.57 6.41
N VAL A 170 -9.73 22.79 5.10
CA VAL A 170 -8.64 23.24 4.21
C VAL A 170 -8.13 24.62 4.64
N GLU A 171 -9.01 25.54 5.06
CA GLU A 171 -8.61 26.85 5.59
C GLU A 171 -7.74 26.70 6.84
N TYR A 172 -8.18 25.87 7.81
CA TYR A 172 -7.42 25.55 9.00
C TYR A 172 -6.03 25.00 8.64
N CYS A 173 -5.96 24.07 7.69
CA CYS A 173 -4.73 23.37 7.36
C CYS A 173 -3.75 24.20 6.51
N ASN A 174 -4.24 24.97 5.54
CA ASN A 174 -3.41 25.54 4.48
C ASN A 174 -3.37 27.08 4.46
N TYR A 175 -4.36 27.77 5.03
CA TYR A 175 -4.39 29.23 4.95
C TYR A 175 -3.42 29.89 5.95
N LYS A 176 -2.72 30.95 5.52
CA LYS A 176 -1.57 31.49 6.26
C LYS A 176 -1.93 32.03 7.65
N LYS A 177 -2.80 33.04 7.72
CA LYS A 177 -3.28 33.71 8.95
C LYS A 177 -4.32 34.77 8.59
N GLY A 178 -4.99 35.33 9.60
CA GLY A 178 -5.90 36.48 9.46
C GLY A 178 -7.34 36.10 9.10
N THR A 179 -7.68 34.82 9.24
CA THR A 179 -9.04 34.28 9.10
C THR A 179 -9.36 33.46 10.34
N TYR A 180 -10.64 33.19 10.59
CA TYR A 180 -11.07 32.48 11.80
C TYR A 180 -10.35 31.13 11.95
N TYR A 181 -10.33 30.28 10.93
CA TYR A 181 -9.76 28.94 11.06
C TYR A 181 -8.22 28.92 11.00
N SER A 182 -7.59 29.82 10.23
CA SER A 182 -6.13 29.93 10.24
C SER A 182 -5.59 30.50 11.57
N ASP A 183 -6.29 31.47 12.17
CA ASP A 183 -5.93 32.00 13.48
C ASP A 183 -6.28 31.02 14.62
N LEU A 184 -7.31 30.17 14.43
CA LEU A 184 -7.61 29.07 15.35
C LEU A 184 -6.46 28.03 15.36
N ARG A 185 -5.93 27.65 14.19
CA ARG A 185 -4.73 26.80 14.09
C ARG A 185 -3.55 27.40 14.86
N ILE A 186 -3.29 28.69 14.67
CA ILE A 186 -2.23 29.42 15.38
C ILE A 186 -2.49 29.40 16.90
N LYS A 187 -3.73 29.66 17.32
CA LYS A 187 -4.14 29.63 18.74
C LYS A 187 -3.97 28.24 19.36
N ASN A 188 -4.17 27.18 18.58
CA ASN A 188 -3.94 25.80 19.01
C ASN A 188 -2.44 25.42 19.08
N GLY A 189 -1.53 26.35 18.76
CA GLY A 189 -0.08 26.16 18.88
C GLY A 189 0.64 25.91 17.56
N HIS A 190 -0.07 25.92 16.43
CA HIS A 190 0.47 25.54 15.12
C HIS A 190 0.55 26.75 14.20
N LYS A 191 1.64 27.52 14.37
CA LYS A 191 1.80 28.82 13.70
C LYS A 191 1.82 28.72 12.18
N GLU A 192 2.64 27.84 11.64
CA GLU A 192 2.79 27.65 10.20
C GLU A 192 1.67 26.76 9.64
N PRO A 193 1.16 27.03 8.43
CA PRO A 193 0.26 26.11 7.74
C PRO A 193 0.91 24.74 7.55
N TYR A 194 0.09 23.70 7.60
CA TYR A 194 0.53 22.33 7.33
C TYR A 194 0.78 22.06 5.84
N ASN A 195 0.20 22.88 4.96
CA ASN A 195 0.38 22.83 3.51
C ASN A 195 0.04 21.45 2.91
N VAL A 196 -1.08 20.86 3.32
CA VAL A 196 -1.58 19.57 2.83
C VAL A 196 -1.80 19.64 1.32
N LYS A 197 -1.22 18.70 0.57
CA LYS A 197 -1.21 18.76 -0.90
C LYS A 197 -2.23 17.87 -1.58
N ILE A 198 -2.71 16.83 -0.92
CA ILE A 198 -3.60 15.84 -1.49
C ILE A 198 -4.83 15.70 -0.59
N TRP A 199 -6.01 15.86 -1.20
CA TRP A 199 -7.28 15.76 -0.51
C TRP A 199 -8.24 14.81 -1.22
N ASP A 200 -8.80 13.85 -0.48
CA ASP A 200 -9.79 12.91 -1.00
C ASP A 200 -11.20 13.47 -0.81
N LEU A 201 -12.01 13.39 -1.87
CA LEU A 201 -13.39 13.83 -1.87
C LEU A 201 -14.30 12.71 -1.37
N GLY A 202 -14.33 12.50 -0.05
CA GLY A 202 -15.09 11.43 0.61
C GLY A 202 -14.32 10.12 0.75
N ASN A 203 -15.01 9.11 1.29
CA ASN A 203 -14.57 7.72 1.37
C ASN A 203 -15.66 6.83 0.77
N GLU A 204 -15.28 5.85 -0.07
CA GLU A 204 -16.15 4.76 -0.57
C GLU A 204 -17.60 5.16 -0.79
N VAL A 205 -17.85 6.26 -1.51
CA VAL A 205 -19.19 6.88 -1.54
C VAL A 205 -20.24 5.95 -2.18
N ASP A 206 -19.79 4.98 -2.97
CA ASP A 206 -20.58 3.90 -3.57
C ASP A 206 -20.87 2.73 -2.62
N GLY A 207 -20.25 2.68 -1.45
CA GLY A 207 -20.33 1.57 -0.49
C GLY A 207 -21.75 1.35 0.04
N TYR A 208 -22.43 0.33 -0.49
CA TYR A 208 -23.76 -0.08 -0.04
C TYR A 208 -23.74 -1.54 0.46
N PRO A 209 -24.27 -1.84 1.66
CA PRO A 209 -25.06 -0.98 2.55
C PRO A 209 -24.28 -0.32 3.70
N TRP A 210 -22.95 -0.36 3.73
CA TRP A 210 -22.17 -0.04 4.94
C TRP A 210 -21.79 1.43 5.11
N GLU A 211 -21.64 2.20 4.04
CA GLU A 211 -21.05 3.54 4.14
C GLU A 211 -22.08 4.59 4.60
N LEU A 212 -21.67 5.45 5.53
CA LEU A 212 -22.53 6.52 6.00
C LEU A 212 -22.70 7.59 4.92
N GLY A 213 -23.96 7.92 4.63
CA GLY A 213 -24.26 8.91 3.60
C GLY A 213 -23.93 8.45 2.18
N HIS A 214 -24.01 7.13 1.91
CA HIS A 214 -23.95 6.54 0.56
C HIS A 214 -24.69 7.37 -0.49
N LYS A 215 -24.10 7.47 -1.69
CA LYS A 215 -24.70 8.16 -2.85
C LYS A 215 -24.53 7.30 -4.10
N ASN A 216 -25.50 7.41 -5.02
CA ASN A 216 -25.26 6.98 -6.40
C ASN A 216 -24.24 7.91 -7.08
N ALA A 217 -23.72 7.48 -8.23
CA ALA A 217 -22.67 8.22 -8.95
C ALA A 217 -23.08 9.65 -9.32
N ASP A 218 -24.32 9.89 -9.77
CA ASP A 218 -24.76 11.21 -10.20
C ASP A 218 -24.83 12.20 -9.01
N ASP A 219 -25.30 11.73 -7.86
CA ASP A 219 -25.36 12.55 -6.65
C ASP A 219 -23.96 12.77 -6.05
N TYR A 220 -23.07 11.77 -6.13
CA TYR A 220 -21.66 11.95 -5.77
C TYR A 220 -20.97 13.00 -6.66
N ILE A 221 -21.18 12.95 -7.98
CA ILE A 221 -20.59 13.93 -8.92
C ILE A 221 -21.05 15.36 -8.58
N LYS A 222 -22.34 15.55 -8.28
CA LYS A 222 -22.88 16.88 -7.92
C LYS A 222 -22.21 17.43 -6.66
N ILE A 223 -22.18 16.65 -5.58
CA ILE A 223 -21.59 17.12 -4.31
C ILE A 223 -20.06 17.25 -4.41
N GLY A 224 -19.39 16.29 -5.04
CA GLY A 224 -17.94 16.27 -5.21
C GLY A 224 -17.43 17.47 -6.01
N ARG A 225 -18.17 17.89 -7.05
CA ARG A 225 -17.81 19.08 -7.84
C ARG A 225 -17.88 20.36 -7.02
N GLU A 226 -18.94 20.52 -6.22
CA GLU A 226 -19.10 21.72 -5.40
C GLU A 226 -18.13 21.73 -4.21
N ALA A 227 -17.85 20.57 -3.61
CA ALA A 227 -16.77 20.42 -2.63
C ALA A 227 -15.41 20.80 -3.23
N ALA A 228 -15.06 20.25 -4.40
CA ALA A 228 -13.81 20.55 -5.11
C ALA A 228 -13.63 22.05 -5.38
N LYS A 229 -14.70 22.73 -5.82
CA LYS A 229 -14.69 24.19 -6.02
C LYS A 229 -14.44 24.95 -4.72
N ALA A 230 -15.14 24.58 -3.65
CA ALA A 230 -15.03 25.25 -2.36
C ALA A 230 -13.62 25.13 -1.77
N ILE A 231 -13.04 23.92 -1.75
CA ILE A 231 -11.70 23.72 -1.18
C ILE A 231 -10.58 24.32 -2.06
N LYS A 232 -10.72 24.29 -3.40
CA LYS A 232 -9.77 24.95 -4.31
C LYS A 232 -9.85 26.47 -4.27
N ALA A 233 -10.97 27.05 -3.84
CA ALA A 233 -11.06 28.50 -3.61
C ALA A 233 -10.19 28.95 -2.43
N VAL A 234 -9.89 28.06 -1.47
CA VAL A 234 -8.95 28.30 -0.38
C VAL A 234 -7.51 28.10 -0.84
N ASP A 235 -7.21 26.98 -1.49
CA ASP A 235 -5.88 26.65 -1.99
C ASP A 235 -5.98 25.94 -3.34
N ASN A 236 -5.78 26.69 -4.43
CA ASN A 236 -5.85 26.15 -5.78
C ASN A 236 -4.61 25.31 -6.17
N SER A 237 -3.62 25.15 -5.27
CA SER A 237 -2.44 24.32 -5.52
C SER A 237 -2.63 22.85 -5.13
N ILE A 238 -3.75 22.51 -4.47
CA ILE A 238 -4.02 21.14 -4.02
C ILE A 238 -4.39 20.21 -5.18
N LYS A 239 -4.04 18.93 -5.01
CA LYS A 239 -4.49 17.81 -5.84
C LYS A 239 -5.68 17.14 -5.15
N LEU A 240 -6.65 16.71 -5.97
CA LEU A 240 -7.86 16.05 -5.48
C LEU A 240 -7.92 14.60 -5.93
N VAL A 241 -8.40 13.73 -5.05
CA VAL A 241 -8.72 12.33 -5.33
C VAL A 241 -10.25 12.18 -5.34
N ALA A 242 -10.82 11.72 -6.45
CA ALA A 242 -12.22 11.28 -6.45
C ALA A 242 -12.33 9.85 -5.91
N SER A 243 -13.39 9.56 -5.18
CA SER A 243 -13.80 8.21 -4.79
C SER A 243 -14.14 7.41 -6.05
N GLY A 244 -13.24 6.53 -6.47
CA GLY A 244 -13.60 5.43 -7.35
C GLY A 244 -14.38 4.37 -6.58
N SER A 245 -14.64 3.25 -7.25
CA SER A 245 -15.49 2.22 -6.67
C SER A 245 -14.76 1.40 -5.61
N SER A 246 -15.42 1.15 -4.49
CA SER A 246 -15.06 0.11 -3.53
C SER A 246 -15.99 -1.11 -3.60
N TYR A 247 -17.15 -0.98 -4.24
CA TYR A 247 -18.16 -2.03 -4.31
C TYR A 247 -18.05 -2.89 -5.59
N TYR A 248 -17.29 -3.98 -5.50
CA TYR A 248 -17.01 -4.87 -6.63
C TYR A 248 -18.00 -6.04 -6.73
N GLU A 249 -19.17 -5.76 -7.27
CA GLU A 249 -20.14 -6.80 -7.63
C GLU A 249 -19.79 -7.49 -8.97
N PRO A 250 -20.20 -8.77 -9.17
CA PRO A 250 -20.04 -9.47 -10.45
C PRO A 250 -20.75 -8.83 -11.64
N THR A 251 -21.68 -7.90 -11.39
CA THR A 251 -22.49 -7.20 -12.40
C THR A 251 -21.69 -6.19 -13.23
N GLY A 252 -20.49 -5.80 -12.76
CA GLY A 252 -19.65 -4.80 -13.43
C GLY A 252 -20.04 -3.35 -13.13
N GLN A 253 -20.94 -3.08 -12.17
CA GLN A 253 -21.35 -1.72 -11.82
C GLN A 253 -20.18 -0.82 -11.38
N TRP A 254 -19.14 -1.39 -10.77
CA TRP A 254 -17.92 -0.68 -10.38
C TRP A 254 -17.22 0.01 -11.57
N ILE A 255 -17.32 -0.57 -12.79
CA ILE A 255 -16.81 0.01 -14.03
C ILE A 255 -17.62 1.26 -14.38
N ASP A 256 -18.96 1.12 -14.39
CA ASP A 256 -19.83 2.26 -14.72
C ASP A 256 -19.73 3.40 -13.71
N TRP A 257 -19.50 3.09 -12.42
CA TRP A 257 -19.19 4.07 -11.39
C TRP A 257 -17.95 4.90 -11.76
N ASN A 258 -16.81 4.24 -11.97
CA ASN A 258 -15.54 4.90 -12.29
C ASN A 258 -15.66 5.75 -13.57
N ARG A 259 -16.26 5.18 -14.63
CA ARG A 259 -16.54 5.89 -15.88
C ARG A 259 -17.35 7.18 -15.66
N LYS A 260 -18.44 7.11 -14.87
CA LYS A 260 -19.29 8.28 -14.58
C LYS A 260 -18.53 9.32 -13.75
N VAL A 261 -17.80 8.90 -12.73
CA VAL A 261 -16.98 9.78 -11.89
C VAL A 261 -15.92 10.50 -12.72
N LEU A 262 -15.17 9.78 -13.56
CA LEU A 262 -14.18 10.38 -14.46
C LEU A 262 -14.83 11.36 -15.45
N ALA A 263 -15.98 11.01 -16.02
CA ALA A 263 -16.73 11.89 -16.91
C ALA A 263 -17.27 13.16 -16.23
N GLY A 264 -17.61 13.04 -14.94
CA GLY A 264 -18.26 14.06 -14.14
C GLY A 264 -17.33 14.93 -13.30
N LEU A 265 -16.11 14.49 -12.99
CA LEU A 265 -15.14 15.18 -12.13
C LEU A 265 -13.72 15.26 -12.71
N GLY A 266 -13.46 14.65 -13.87
CA GLY A 266 -12.11 14.55 -14.45
C GLY A 266 -11.39 15.88 -14.70
N ASP A 267 -12.12 16.98 -14.88
CA ASP A 267 -11.57 18.34 -15.00
C ASP A 267 -11.10 18.93 -13.67
N MET A 268 -11.49 18.35 -12.54
CA MET A 268 -11.23 18.86 -11.19
C MET A 268 -10.23 18.02 -10.40
N ILE A 269 -9.96 16.78 -10.80
CA ILE A 269 -9.18 15.80 -10.01
C ILE A 269 -7.80 15.53 -10.60
N SER A 270 -6.93 14.98 -9.78
CA SER A 270 -5.62 14.44 -10.17
C SER A 270 -5.54 12.92 -10.03
N TYR A 271 -6.42 12.33 -9.22
CA TYR A 271 -6.48 10.89 -9.01
C TYR A 271 -7.93 10.40 -8.95
N ILE A 272 -8.14 9.14 -9.33
CA ILE A 272 -9.29 8.34 -8.92
C ILE A 272 -8.81 7.25 -7.96
N SER A 273 -9.54 7.05 -6.87
CA SER A 273 -9.23 6.03 -5.87
C SER A 273 -9.61 4.62 -6.34
N ILE A 274 -8.88 3.60 -5.88
CA ILE A 274 -9.18 2.18 -6.09
C ILE A 274 -8.91 1.45 -4.79
N HIS A 275 -9.92 0.70 -4.34
CA HIS A 275 -9.88 -0.01 -3.06
C HIS A 275 -9.97 -1.51 -3.31
N ARG A 276 -9.03 -2.34 -2.85
CA ARG A 276 -9.13 -3.80 -2.95
C ARG A 276 -8.41 -4.52 -1.81
N TYR A 277 -9.14 -5.46 -1.21
CA TYR A 277 -8.63 -6.36 -0.19
C TYR A 277 -8.74 -7.82 -0.65
N TRP A 278 -7.85 -8.68 -0.13
CA TRP A 278 -7.92 -10.11 -0.41
C TRP A 278 -8.09 -10.93 0.85
N GLU A 279 -9.16 -11.70 0.82
CA GLU A 279 -9.37 -12.81 1.74
C GLU A 279 -8.65 -14.05 1.22
N ARG A 280 -8.32 -14.92 2.18
CA ARG A 280 -7.70 -16.20 1.89
C ARG A 280 -8.68 -17.09 1.11
N ALA A 281 -8.21 -17.70 0.03
CA ALA A 281 -8.90 -18.84 -0.59
C ALA A 281 -8.32 -20.17 -0.07
N GLU A 282 -9.16 -21.21 0.02
CA GLU A 282 -8.70 -22.54 0.44
C GLU A 282 -7.65 -23.12 -0.50
N ASN A 283 -7.87 -22.97 -1.81
CA ASN A 283 -6.92 -23.42 -2.82
C ASN A 283 -5.77 -22.39 -2.97
N TYR A 284 -4.54 -22.87 -2.77
CA TYR A 284 -3.32 -22.05 -2.86
C TYR A 284 -3.19 -21.31 -4.20
N TYR A 285 -3.43 -21.97 -5.33
CA TYR A 285 -3.27 -21.36 -6.66
C TYR A 285 -4.41 -20.39 -6.99
N ASN A 286 -5.63 -20.63 -6.51
CA ASN A 286 -6.67 -19.61 -6.57
C ASN A 286 -6.26 -18.38 -5.74
N TYR A 287 -5.75 -18.58 -4.52
CA TYR A 287 -5.29 -17.48 -3.68
C TYR A 287 -4.11 -16.70 -4.30
N MET A 288 -3.12 -17.38 -4.87
CA MET A 288 -1.96 -16.73 -5.51
C MET A 288 -2.28 -16.09 -6.86
N GLY A 289 -3.09 -16.75 -7.69
CA GLY A 289 -3.33 -16.34 -9.07
C GLY A 289 -4.53 -15.41 -9.23
N GLN A 290 -5.65 -15.72 -8.57
CA GLN A 290 -6.88 -14.94 -8.76
C GLN A 290 -6.77 -13.55 -8.13
N SER A 291 -6.12 -13.44 -6.97
CA SER A 291 -5.86 -12.14 -6.32
C SER A 291 -5.02 -11.23 -7.20
N ALA A 292 -3.91 -11.74 -7.73
CA ALA A 292 -3.00 -10.99 -8.59
C ALA A 292 -3.69 -10.51 -9.87
N MET A 293 -4.43 -11.39 -10.56
CA MET A 293 -5.10 -11.00 -11.81
C MET A 293 -6.30 -10.08 -11.57
N ASP A 294 -7.02 -10.24 -10.46
CA ASP A 294 -8.05 -9.28 -10.06
C ASP A 294 -7.47 -7.89 -9.81
N PHE A 295 -6.30 -7.81 -9.17
CA PHE A 295 -5.61 -6.54 -8.94
C PHE A 295 -5.16 -5.85 -10.23
N GLU A 296 -4.58 -6.62 -11.15
CA GLU A 296 -4.23 -6.16 -12.50
C GLU A 296 -5.46 -5.62 -13.25
N GLU A 297 -6.61 -6.30 -13.16
CA GLU A 297 -7.90 -5.85 -13.73
C GLU A 297 -8.33 -4.50 -13.13
N LYS A 298 -8.12 -4.29 -11.81
CA LYS A 298 -8.52 -3.06 -11.11
C LYS A 298 -7.58 -1.88 -11.34
N ILE A 299 -6.47 -2.09 -12.05
CA ILE A 299 -5.60 -1.02 -12.52
C ILE A 299 -5.85 -0.76 -14.01
N THR A 300 -5.84 -1.82 -14.81
CA THR A 300 -5.90 -1.72 -16.28
C THR A 300 -7.23 -1.19 -16.80
N ILE A 301 -8.36 -1.57 -16.19
CA ILE A 301 -9.68 -1.05 -16.61
C ILE A 301 -9.81 0.45 -16.30
N PRO A 302 -9.59 0.93 -15.06
CA PRO A 302 -9.64 2.37 -14.78
C PRO A 302 -8.61 3.19 -15.57
N ALA A 303 -7.42 2.64 -15.84
CA ALA A 303 -6.42 3.29 -16.70
C ALA A 303 -6.95 3.52 -18.12
N ALA A 304 -7.63 2.52 -18.70
CA ALA A 304 -8.27 2.66 -20.00
C ALA A 304 -9.42 3.67 -19.98
N GLU A 305 -10.20 3.73 -18.89
CA GLU A 305 -11.28 4.71 -18.72
C GLU A 305 -10.73 6.14 -18.60
N ILE A 306 -9.61 6.34 -17.90
CA ILE A 306 -8.90 7.62 -17.83
C ILE A 306 -8.51 8.09 -19.24
N GLU A 307 -7.88 7.21 -20.04
CA GLU A 307 -7.47 7.54 -21.40
C GLU A 307 -8.68 7.85 -22.31
N ALA A 308 -9.75 7.08 -22.19
CA ALA A 308 -10.99 7.33 -22.91
C ALA A 308 -11.58 8.71 -22.54
N MET A 309 -11.65 9.04 -21.25
CA MET A 309 -12.20 10.32 -20.78
C MET A 309 -11.30 11.50 -21.14
N ARG A 310 -9.96 11.33 -21.12
CA ARG A 310 -9.01 12.33 -21.62
C ARG A 310 -9.32 12.71 -23.06
N ALA A 311 -9.53 11.72 -23.92
CA ALA A 311 -9.87 11.94 -25.34
C ALA A 311 -11.28 12.54 -25.52
N MET A 312 -12.29 11.99 -24.84
CA MET A 312 -13.69 12.41 -25.01
C MET A 312 -13.99 13.80 -24.46
N LYS A 313 -13.35 14.19 -23.35
CA LYS A 313 -13.59 15.47 -22.65
C LYS A 313 -12.48 16.51 -22.89
N GLY A 314 -11.40 16.13 -23.56
CA GLY A 314 -10.26 17.02 -23.82
C GLY A 314 -9.52 17.42 -22.54
N LEU A 315 -9.48 16.53 -21.53
CA LEU A 315 -8.85 16.79 -20.24
C LEU A 315 -7.37 17.14 -20.43
N LYS A 316 -6.93 18.25 -19.82
CA LYS A 316 -5.57 18.78 -19.99
C LYS A 316 -4.61 18.29 -18.91
N ASN A 317 -5.12 18.08 -17.71
CA ASN A 317 -4.33 17.57 -16.60
C ASN A 317 -4.37 16.04 -16.63
N PRO A 318 -3.25 15.35 -16.41
CA PRO A 318 -3.25 13.91 -16.27
C PRO A 318 -4.03 13.52 -15.00
N ILE A 319 -4.81 12.45 -15.13
CA ILE A 319 -5.44 11.76 -14.01
C ILE A 319 -4.67 10.46 -13.81
N HIS A 320 -4.38 10.14 -12.57
CA HIS A 320 -3.67 8.93 -12.18
C HIS A 320 -4.55 8.04 -11.29
N ILE A 321 -4.07 6.84 -10.99
CA ILE A 321 -4.71 5.96 -10.01
C ILE A 321 -4.05 6.17 -8.65
N SER A 322 -4.91 6.35 -7.64
CA SER A 322 -4.60 6.24 -6.23
C SER A 322 -5.12 4.90 -5.74
N PHE A 323 -4.25 3.94 -5.41
CA PHE A 323 -4.67 2.69 -4.78
C PHE A 323 -4.60 2.85 -3.26
N ASP A 324 -5.46 3.71 -2.73
CA ASP A 324 -5.40 4.28 -1.38
C ASP A 324 -6.07 3.40 -0.29
N GLU A 325 -6.56 2.23 -0.67
CA GLU A 325 -6.90 1.15 0.25
C GLU A 325 -6.55 -0.20 -0.36
N TRP A 326 -5.53 -0.83 0.19
CA TRP A 326 -5.19 -2.20 -0.19
C TRP A 326 -4.53 -2.98 0.92
N GLY A 327 -4.78 -4.28 0.94
CA GLY A 327 -4.19 -5.14 1.94
C GLY A 327 -4.66 -6.58 1.82
N VAL A 328 -3.97 -7.45 2.55
CA VAL A 328 -4.27 -8.88 2.57
C VAL A 328 -4.48 -9.30 4.02
N PHE A 329 -5.54 -10.07 4.26
CA PHE A 329 -5.78 -10.62 5.60
C PHE A 329 -4.84 -11.79 5.87
N GLY A 330 -4.16 -11.74 7.02
CA GLY A 330 -3.26 -12.79 7.46
C GLY A 330 -2.04 -12.26 8.21
N ARG A 331 -1.43 -13.17 8.97
CA ARG A 331 -0.18 -12.94 9.72
C ARG A 331 0.73 -14.17 9.57
N ASN A 332 0.89 -14.66 8.34
CA ASN A 332 1.77 -15.76 8.00
C ASN A 332 2.44 -15.49 6.64
N PHE A 333 3.38 -16.34 6.24
CA PHE A 333 4.14 -16.09 5.00
C PHE A 333 3.26 -16.18 3.74
N LEU A 334 2.22 -17.01 3.76
CA LEU A 334 1.25 -17.15 2.68
C LEU A 334 0.58 -15.81 2.34
N SER A 335 0.25 -14.98 3.34
CA SER A 335 -0.33 -13.65 3.11
C SER A 335 0.68 -12.59 2.64
N VAL A 336 1.98 -12.83 2.77
CA VAL A 336 3.03 -11.90 2.31
C VAL A 336 3.25 -11.98 0.80
N LEU A 337 3.05 -13.16 0.21
CA LEU A 337 3.24 -13.36 -1.24
C LEU A 337 2.31 -12.48 -2.09
N PRO A 338 0.99 -12.38 -1.85
CA PRO A 338 0.13 -11.50 -2.63
C PRO A 338 0.43 -10.01 -2.40
N ILE A 339 0.91 -9.61 -1.21
CA ILE A 339 1.34 -8.23 -0.96
C ILE A 339 2.52 -7.87 -1.86
N ALA A 340 3.52 -8.75 -2.00
CA ALA A 340 4.63 -8.53 -2.92
C ALA A 340 4.19 -8.50 -4.40
N GLN A 341 3.18 -9.30 -4.76
CA GLN A 341 2.59 -9.25 -6.10
C GLN A 341 1.84 -7.94 -6.37
N CYS A 342 1.16 -7.38 -5.36
CA CYS A 342 0.53 -6.06 -5.47
C CYS A 342 1.59 -4.97 -5.71
N LEU A 343 2.68 -4.99 -4.94
CA LEU A 343 3.82 -4.06 -5.13
C LEU A 343 4.44 -4.19 -6.53
N ASN A 344 4.59 -5.42 -7.04
CA ASN A 344 4.98 -5.67 -8.42
C ASN A 344 3.99 -5.07 -9.41
N SER A 345 2.69 -5.29 -9.25
CA SER A 345 1.68 -4.71 -10.15
C SER A 345 1.72 -3.18 -10.17
N PHE A 346 1.90 -2.52 -9.01
CA PHE A 346 2.09 -1.06 -8.99
C PHE A 346 3.32 -0.61 -9.78
N ILE A 347 4.44 -1.33 -9.66
CA ILE A 347 5.65 -1.04 -10.43
C ILE A 347 5.39 -1.28 -11.92
N ARG A 348 4.70 -2.36 -12.29
CA ARG A 348 4.36 -2.70 -13.68
C ARG A 348 3.49 -1.63 -14.33
N HIS A 349 2.66 -0.95 -13.55
CA HIS A 349 1.77 0.15 -13.96
C HIS A 349 2.23 1.52 -13.45
N ALA A 350 3.55 1.72 -13.30
CA ALA A 350 4.11 2.97 -12.78
C ALA A 350 3.78 4.19 -13.66
N ASP A 351 3.33 4.01 -14.90
CA ASP A 351 2.84 5.06 -15.78
C ASP A 351 1.52 5.69 -15.28
N VAL A 352 0.65 4.89 -14.66
CA VAL A 352 -0.70 5.33 -14.22
C VAL A 352 -0.92 5.27 -12.71
N VAL A 353 -0.34 4.30 -11.99
CA VAL A 353 -0.45 4.21 -10.53
C VAL A 353 0.61 5.10 -9.90
N LYS A 354 0.15 6.16 -9.21
CA LYS A 354 1.04 7.21 -8.69
C LYS A 354 0.92 7.43 -7.19
N MET A 355 -0.03 6.79 -6.52
CA MET A 355 -0.16 6.82 -5.07
C MET A 355 -0.78 5.53 -4.59
N THR A 356 -0.34 5.00 -3.46
CA THR A 356 -1.01 3.87 -2.80
C THR A 356 -0.93 4.03 -1.29
N ASN A 357 -1.87 3.43 -0.56
CA ASN A 357 -1.88 3.46 0.89
C ASN A 357 -2.22 2.08 1.44
N PHE A 358 -1.18 1.36 1.91
CA PHE A 358 -1.34 0.05 2.52
C PHE A 358 -2.14 0.11 3.82
N THR A 359 -3.17 -0.72 3.91
CA THR A 359 -4.07 -0.83 5.06
C THR A 359 -3.52 -1.87 6.05
N MET A 360 -3.01 -1.49 7.21
CA MET A 360 -2.76 -0.14 7.73
C MET A 360 -1.31 -0.01 8.19
N LEU A 361 -0.87 1.21 8.53
CA LEU A 361 0.47 1.48 9.11
C LEU A 361 0.84 0.46 10.19
N THR A 362 -0.08 0.20 11.13
CA THR A 362 0.16 -0.70 12.27
C THR A 362 0.26 -2.17 11.86
N SER A 363 -0.22 -2.54 10.66
CA SER A 363 -0.09 -3.89 10.12
C SER A 363 1.29 -4.23 9.58
N LEU A 364 2.15 -3.23 9.36
CA LEU A 364 3.53 -3.45 8.91
C LEU A 364 4.45 -3.93 10.04
N LEU A 365 4.03 -3.82 11.29
CA LEU A 365 4.64 -4.53 12.42
C LEU A 365 3.70 -5.63 12.91
N SER A 366 4.29 -6.70 13.45
CA SER A 366 3.55 -7.70 14.22
C SER A 366 3.68 -7.37 15.70
N ASN A 367 2.69 -7.78 16.50
CA ASN A 367 2.67 -7.49 17.93
C ASN A 367 2.41 -8.77 18.71
N ASP A 368 3.16 -8.94 19.78
CA ASP A 368 2.93 -9.91 20.84
C ASP A 368 2.49 -9.12 22.09
N LEU A 369 1.42 -9.56 22.76
CA LEU A 369 0.84 -8.80 23.88
C LEU A 369 1.80 -8.67 25.08
N GLU A 370 2.69 -9.64 25.28
CA GLU A 370 3.63 -9.65 26.41
C GLU A 370 5.01 -9.14 26.01
N LYS A 371 5.45 -9.47 24.80
CA LYS A 371 6.83 -9.21 24.34
C LYS A 371 6.96 -7.95 23.50
N GLY A 372 5.83 -7.40 23.04
CA GLY A 372 5.76 -6.17 22.27
C GLY A 372 5.86 -6.40 20.75
N THR A 373 6.16 -5.32 20.04
CA THR A 373 6.18 -5.29 18.57
C THR A 373 7.45 -5.91 18.01
N TYR A 374 7.35 -6.55 16.85
CA TYR A 374 8.48 -7.15 16.13
C TYR A 374 8.27 -7.11 14.62
N LYS A 375 9.38 -7.24 13.88
CA LYS A 375 9.40 -7.22 12.42
C LYS A 375 9.17 -8.63 11.87
N SER A 376 8.11 -8.81 11.11
CA SER A 376 7.77 -10.07 10.43
C SER A 376 8.28 -10.08 8.98
N PRO A 377 8.14 -11.19 8.23
CA PRO A 377 8.48 -11.22 6.81
C PRO A 377 7.74 -10.15 5.99
N LEU A 378 6.53 -9.74 6.40
CA LEU A 378 5.81 -8.62 5.77
C LEU A 378 6.62 -7.33 5.82
N PHE A 379 7.19 -6.98 6.98
CA PHE A 379 8.02 -5.79 7.14
C PHE A 379 9.20 -5.81 6.16
N TYR A 380 9.92 -6.93 6.09
CA TYR A 380 11.10 -7.04 5.23
C TYR A 380 10.74 -7.06 3.75
N ALA A 381 9.64 -7.72 3.36
CA ALA A 381 9.13 -7.67 2.00
C ALA A 381 8.81 -6.23 1.60
N PHE A 382 8.01 -5.50 2.38
CA PHE A 382 7.67 -4.10 2.09
C PHE A 382 8.93 -3.23 1.98
N LYS A 383 9.89 -3.40 2.91
CA LYS A 383 11.18 -2.69 2.91
C LYS A 383 11.96 -2.90 1.62
N MET A 384 12.04 -4.14 1.11
CA MET A 384 12.74 -4.44 -0.14
C MET A 384 12.20 -3.59 -1.29
N PHE A 385 10.90 -3.35 -1.36
CA PHE A 385 10.33 -2.48 -2.39
C PHE A 385 10.56 -1.00 -2.07
N SER A 386 10.11 -0.53 -0.91
CA SER A 386 10.07 0.90 -0.60
C SER A 386 11.44 1.58 -0.53
N THR A 387 12.50 0.85 -0.19
CA THR A 387 13.84 1.45 -0.10
C THR A 387 14.66 1.35 -1.39
N ASN A 388 14.35 0.39 -2.25
CA ASN A 388 15.20 0.03 -3.39
C ASN A 388 14.55 0.25 -4.74
N CYS A 389 13.22 0.14 -4.85
CA CYS A 389 12.49 0.28 -6.11
C CYS A 389 12.15 1.75 -6.40
N LEU A 390 13.19 2.59 -6.48
CA LEU A 390 13.10 4.02 -6.78
C LEU A 390 13.83 4.30 -8.11
N GLY A 391 13.10 4.87 -9.08
CA GLY A 391 13.60 5.11 -10.43
C GLY A 391 12.54 4.77 -11.47
N ASN A 392 12.96 4.20 -12.60
CA ASN A 392 12.06 3.84 -13.69
C ASN A 392 11.68 2.37 -13.62
N SER A 393 10.38 2.10 -13.72
CA SER A 393 9.91 0.76 -14.09
C SER A 393 10.30 0.49 -15.55
N ILE A 394 10.86 -0.68 -15.82
CA ILE A 394 11.26 -1.09 -17.17
C ILE A 394 10.50 -2.34 -17.59
N ASP A 395 10.19 -2.43 -18.88
CA ASP A 395 9.50 -3.58 -19.46
C ASP A 395 10.37 -4.83 -19.29
N THR A 396 9.82 -5.83 -18.60
CA THR A 396 10.51 -7.06 -18.25
C THR A 396 9.79 -8.22 -18.93
N TYR A 397 10.49 -8.86 -19.86
CA TYR A 397 9.95 -10.06 -20.52
C TYR A 397 10.18 -11.27 -19.63
N VAL A 398 9.12 -12.05 -19.41
CA VAL A 398 9.13 -13.27 -18.61
C VAL A 398 8.59 -14.42 -19.43
N GLU A 399 9.34 -15.51 -19.47
CA GLU A 399 8.95 -16.78 -20.06
C GLU A 399 9.09 -17.87 -19.01
N CYS A 400 7.97 -18.40 -18.56
CA CYS A 400 7.90 -19.51 -17.61
C CYS A 400 6.58 -20.26 -17.77
N ASP A 401 6.40 -21.35 -17.02
CA ASP A 401 5.22 -22.17 -17.11
C ASP A 401 4.08 -21.39 -16.47
N THR A 402 2.89 -21.76 -16.87
CA THR A 402 1.68 -21.11 -16.40
C THR A 402 0.81 -22.09 -15.67
N PHE A 403 0.05 -21.58 -14.71
CA PHE A 403 -1.06 -22.29 -14.11
C PHE A 403 -2.38 -21.55 -14.39
N ASN A 404 -3.48 -22.22 -14.08
CA ASN A 404 -4.82 -21.73 -14.29
C ASN A 404 -5.56 -21.70 -12.94
N THR A 405 -6.43 -20.72 -12.77
CA THR A 405 -7.47 -20.71 -11.74
C THR A 405 -8.82 -20.98 -12.38
N GLU A 406 -9.88 -20.93 -11.59
CA GLU A 406 -11.25 -20.99 -12.09
C GLU A 406 -11.56 -19.81 -13.03
N LYS A 407 -11.21 -18.58 -12.63
CA LYS A 407 -11.50 -17.35 -13.40
C LYS A 407 -10.46 -17.01 -14.47
N TYR A 408 -9.18 -17.25 -14.22
CA TYR A 408 -8.09 -16.79 -15.08
C TYR A 408 -7.22 -17.94 -15.59
N LYS A 409 -6.70 -17.79 -16.81
CA LYS A 409 -5.85 -18.79 -17.47
C LYS A 409 -4.49 -18.21 -17.84
N GLY A 410 -3.47 -19.05 -17.95
CA GLY A 410 -2.15 -18.63 -18.42
C GLY A 410 -1.38 -17.76 -17.41
N ILE A 411 -1.64 -17.91 -16.11
CA ILE A 411 -0.97 -17.12 -15.07
C ILE A 411 0.45 -17.66 -14.90
N GLN A 412 1.45 -16.81 -15.13
CA GLN A 412 2.86 -17.16 -15.00
C GLN A 412 3.21 -17.55 -13.56
N PHE A 413 4.02 -18.60 -13.37
CA PHE A 413 4.52 -18.95 -12.03
C PHE A 413 5.48 -17.90 -11.46
N LEU A 414 6.26 -17.22 -12.30
CA LEU A 414 7.12 -16.12 -11.88
C LEU A 414 6.42 -14.78 -12.10
N ASP A 415 6.18 -14.05 -11.02
CA ASP A 415 5.77 -12.65 -11.08
C ASP A 415 7.00 -11.77 -11.02
N VAL A 416 7.28 -11.02 -12.09
CA VAL A 416 8.53 -10.26 -12.19
C VAL A 416 8.29 -8.80 -12.52
N THR A 417 9.00 -7.92 -11.81
CA THR A 417 9.24 -6.54 -12.23
C THR A 417 10.72 -6.21 -12.16
N SER A 418 11.13 -5.22 -12.95
CA SER A 418 12.48 -4.66 -12.87
C SER A 418 12.42 -3.14 -12.76
N VAL A 419 13.25 -2.60 -11.89
CA VAL A 419 13.39 -1.16 -11.67
C VAL A 419 14.82 -0.74 -11.98
N TYR A 420 14.97 0.26 -12.84
CA TYR A 420 16.26 0.83 -13.19
C TYR A 420 16.44 2.21 -12.56
N ASN A 421 17.46 2.31 -11.71
CA ASN A 421 17.94 3.57 -11.20
C ASN A 421 19.12 4.04 -12.07
N ILE A 422 18.85 5.07 -12.89
CA ILE A 422 19.81 5.57 -13.87
C ILE A 422 21.04 6.24 -13.24
N GLU A 423 20.87 6.91 -12.10
CA GLU A 423 21.92 7.69 -11.45
C GLU A 423 23.07 6.81 -10.95
N ASN A 424 22.73 5.68 -10.33
CA ASN A 424 23.70 4.73 -9.80
C ASN A 424 23.92 3.49 -10.69
N LYS A 425 23.17 3.41 -11.80
CA LYS A 425 23.18 2.30 -12.77
C LYS A 425 22.84 0.94 -12.14
N LEU A 426 21.95 0.93 -11.16
CA LEU A 426 21.46 -0.30 -10.52
C LEU A 426 20.13 -0.73 -11.13
N VAL A 427 20.01 -2.04 -11.36
CA VAL A 427 18.74 -2.70 -11.62
C VAL A 427 18.35 -3.50 -10.38
N PHE A 428 17.08 -3.41 -10.00
CA PHE A 428 16.43 -4.25 -9.01
C PHE A 428 15.42 -5.14 -9.71
N ILE A 429 15.65 -6.45 -9.73
CA ILE A 429 14.75 -7.45 -10.31
C ILE A 429 14.00 -8.10 -9.17
N ASN A 430 12.70 -7.85 -9.06
CA ASN A 430 11.82 -8.39 -8.03
C ASN A 430 11.08 -9.60 -8.59
N VAL A 431 11.20 -10.74 -7.93
CA VAL A 431 10.60 -12.01 -8.37
C VAL A 431 9.80 -12.63 -7.24
N VAL A 432 8.51 -12.87 -7.48
CA VAL A 432 7.71 -13.77 -6.65
C VAL A 432 7.59 -15.11 -7.38
N ASN A 433 8.07 -16.18 -6.76
CA ASN A 433 7.79 -17.54 -7.26
C ASN A 433 6.48 -18.03 -6.65
N ARG A 434 5.41 -18.04 -7.47
CA ARG A 434 4.08 -18.54 -7.10
C ARG A 434 3.99 -20.07 -7.05
N HIS A 435 5.04 -20.80 -7.44
CA HIS A 435 5.00 -22.25 -7.37
C HIS A 435 5.11 -22.71 -5.91
N LYS A 436 4.17 -23.55 -5.47
CA LYS A 436 4.08 -24.00 -4.07
C LYS A 436 5.28 -24.82 -3.61
N GLU A 437 5.77 -25.72 -4.45
CA GLU A 437 6.76 -26.75 -4.03
C GLU A 437 8.09 -26.74 -4.79
N ASN A 438 8.10 -26.30 -6.04
CA ASN A 438 9.28 -26.35 -6.90
C ASN A 438 10.01 -25.01 -7.00
N ALA A 439 11.34 -25.09 -6.92
CA ALA A 439 12.19 -24.00 -7.36
C ALA A 439 12.17 -23.90 -8.90
N ILE A 440 12.28 -22.68 -9.43
CA ILE A 440 12.29 -22.44 -10.88
C ILE A 440 13.67 -21.92 -11.30
N SER A 441 14.40 -22.76 -12.04
CA SER A 441 15.71 -22.41 -12.62
C SER A 441 15.51 -21.39 -13.72
N THR A 442 16.14 -20.22 -13.59
CA THR A 442 15.88 -19.09 -14.47
C THR A 442 17.16 -18.50 -15.03
N GLU A 443 17.18 -18.32 -16.35
CA GLU A 443 18.17 -17.51 -17.04
C GLU A 443 17.72 -16.04 -17.04
N ILE A 444 18.50 -15.16 -16.45
CA ILE A 444 18.28 -13.71 -16.40
C ILE A 444 19.24 -13.06 -17.38
N VAL A 445 18.72 -12.34 -18.37
CA VAL A 445 19.50 -11.75 -19.46
C VAL A 445 19.29 -10.23 -19.50
N SER A 446 20.39 -9.48 -19.52
CA SER A 446 20.38 -8.08 -19.93
C SER A 446 20.40 -8.03 -21.46
N THR A 447 19.35 -7.47 -22.06
CA THR A 447 19.26 -7.30 -23.52
C THR A 447 20.12 -6.14 -23.98
N GLU A 448 20.15 -5.08 -23.17
CA GLU A 448 21.03 -3.92 -23.33
C GLU A 448 21.94 -3.81 -22.11
N GLY A 449 23.22 -3.51 -22.32
CA GLY A 449 24.22 -3.42 -21.27
C GLY A 449 24.67 -4.78 -20.70
N THR A 450 25.61 -4.74 -19.76
CA THR A 450 26.19 -5.91 -19.11
C THR A 450 26.14 -5.82 -17.59
N PHE A 451 25.87 -6.95 -16.97
CA PHE A 451 26.02 -7.15 -15.53
C PHE A 451 27.48 -7.08 -15.13
N THR A 452 27.76 -6.32 -14.07
CA THR A 452 29.13 -6.15 -13.55
C THR A 452 29.19 -6.28 -12.04
N GLY A 453 30.32 -6.80 -11.55
CA GLY A 453 30.58 -6.92 -10.12
C GLY A 453 29.83 -8.10 -9.49
N LYS A 454 29.05 -7.81 -8.46
CA LYS A 454 28.29 -8.79 -7.70
C LYS A 454 26.79 -8.48 -7.80
N ALA A 455 26.01 -9.52 -8.06
CA ALA A 455 24.58 -9.50 -7.82
C ALA A 455 24.35 -9.79 -6.33
N GLU A 456 23.66 -8.89 -5.62
CA GLU A 456 23.19 -9.13 -4.26
C GLU A 456 21.75 -9.62 -4.31
N LEU A 457 21.49 -10.80 -3.74
CA LEU A 457 20.18 -11.43 -3.70
C LEU A 457 19.64 -11.34 -2.28
N ASN A 458 18.50 -10.69 -2.12
CA ASN A 458 17.72 -10.67 -0.90
C ASN A 458 16.59 -11.69 -1.05
N ILE A 459 16.69 -12.80 -0.33
CA ILE A 459 15.78 -13.96 -0.47
C ILE A 459 14.92 -14.05 0.78
N LEU A 460 13.61 -14.01 0.59
CA LEU A 460 12.62 -14.21 1.63
C LEU A 460 11.77 -15.43 1.27
N ASN A 461 11.84 -16.47 2.09
CA ASN A 461 11.04 -17.68 2.02
C ASN A 461 10.81 -18.21 3.43
N ALA A 462 9.93 -19.20 3.58
CA ALA A 462 9.67 -19.84 4.87
C ALA A 462 9.46 -21.34 4.67
N ASP A 463 9.92 -22.17 5.61
CA ASP A 463 9.70 -23.62 5.55
C ASP A 463 8.20 -23.97 5.64
N SER A 464 7.44 -23.18 6.40
CA SER A 464 5.98 -23.24 6.47
C SER A 464 5.38 -21.90 6.07
N ILE A 465 4.50 -21.92 5.06
CA ILE A 465 3.81 -20.72 4.61
C ILE A 465 2.57 -20.39 5.46
N GLU A 466 2.05 -21.37 6.18
CA GLU A 466 0.79 -21.27 6.93
C GLU A 466 0.98 -20.83 8.37
N GLU A 467 2.17 -21.06 8.93
CA GLU A 467 2.45 -20.81 10.33
C GLU A 467 2.30 -19.31 10.67
N PRO A 468 1.50 -18.96 11.69
CA PRO A 468 1.43 -17.59 12.17
C PRO A 468 2.78 -17.07 12.63
N PHE A 469 3.03 -15.78 12.38
CA PHE A 469 4.22 -15.12 12.90
C PHE A 469 4.18 -15.11 14.44
N ALA A 470 5.31 -15.44 15.03
CA ALA A 470 5.57 -15.35 16.46
C ALA A 470 6.82 -14.50 16.75
N TYR A 471 6.81 -13.79 17.89
CA TYR A 471 7.90 -12.93 18.36
C TYR A 471 9.24 -13.69 18.49
N ASP A 472 9.20 -14.90 19.04
CA ASP A 472 10.40 -15.72 19.30
C ASP A 472 11.09 -16.22 18.02
N LYS A 473 10.42 -16.11 16.87
CA LYS A 473 10.94 -16.49 15.56
C LYS A 473 11.43 -15.30 14.74
N GLN A 474 11.40 -14.09 15.28
CA GLN A 474 11.67 -12.86 14.51
C GLN A 474 13.04 -12.82 13.82
N ASP A 475 14.05 -13.48 14.40
CA ASP A 475 15.38 -13.57 13.79
C ASP A 475 15.41 -14.43 12.52
N GLN A 476 14.47 -15.37 12.38
CA GLN A 476 14.33 -16.25 11.21
C GLN A 476 13.63 -15.54 10.04
N TYR A 477 12.92 -14.43 10.30
CA TYR A 477 12.17 -13.70 9.29
C TYR A 477 13.02 -12.74 8.45
N LYS A 478 14.27 -12.53 8.82
CA LYS A 478 15.19 -11.65 8.08
C LYS A 478 15.50 -12.26 6.71
N PRO A 479 15.57 -11.46 5.63
CA PRO A 479 15.99 -11.95 4.33
C PRO A 479 17.38 -12.60 4.39
N ILE A 480 17.54 -13.72 3.70
CA ILE A 480 18.84 -14.34 3.49
C ILE A 480 19.53 -13.55 2.37
N ILE A 481 20.71 -13.00 2.67
CA ILE A 481 21.53 -12.28 1.69
C ILE A 481 22.54 -13.24 1.07
N LYS A 482 22.58 -13.30 -0.26
CA LYS A 482 23.60 -14.02 -1.03
C LYS A 482 24.24 -13.10 -2.07
N GLU A 483 25.50 -13.37 -2.40
CA GLU A 483 26.19 -12.68 -3.49
C GLU A 483 26.58 -13.67 -4.59
N ILE A 484 26.38 -13.28 -5.85
CA ILE A 484 26.83 -14.05 -7.00
C ILE A 484 27.71 -13.14 -7.86
N ASN A 485 28.93 -13.60 -8.18
CA ASN A 485 29.79 -12.89 -9.13
C ASN A 485 29.17 -12.97 -10.52
N VAL A 486 29.04 -11.81 -11.16
CA VAL A 486 28.41 -11.68 -12.48
C VAL A 486 29.35 -10.97 -13.44
N LYS A 487 29.44 -11.50 -14.65
CA LYS A 487 30.18 -10.89 -15.75
C LYS A 487 29.49 -11.24 -17.06
N GLY A 488 29.32 -10.23 -17.91
CA GLY A 488 28.61 -10.36 -19.18
C GLY A 488 27.15 -10.02 -19.02
N ASN A 489 26.29 -10.55 -19.88
CA ASN A 489 24.88 -10.16 -19.95
C ASN A 489 23.93 -11.22 -19.37
N LYS A 490 24.44 -12.26 -18.71
CA LYS A 490 23.64 -13.39 -18.23
C LYS A 490 23.98 -13.76 -16.79
N LEU A 491 22.96 -14.07 -16.02
CA LEU A 491 23.00 -14.68 -14.69
C LEU A 491 22.01 -15.85 -14.66
N THR A 492 22.34 -16.93 -13.97
CA THR A 492 21.38 -18.01 -13.69
C THR A 492 21.13 -18.08 -12.20
N PHE A 493 19.85 -18.18 -11.81
CA PHE A 493 19.44 -18.37 -10.43
C PHE A 493 18.19 -19.26 -10.37
N ALA A 494 18.12 -20.13 -9.37
CA ALA A 494 16.94 -20.95 -9.11
C ALA A 494 16.12 -20.29 -8.00
N PHE A 495 14.98 -19.71 -8.35
CA PHE A 495 14.09 -19.06 -7.40
C PHE A 495 13.42 -20.13 -6.52
N PRO A 496 13.60 -20.13 -5.19
CA PRO A 496 12.98 -21.11 -4.31
C PRO A 496 11.46 -21.11 -4.46
N PRO A 497 10.76 -22.21 -4.14
CA PRO A 497 9.30 -22.21 -4.11
C PRO A 497 8.76 -21.15 -3.15
N HIS A 498 7.53 -20.67 -3.41
CA HIS A 498 6.81 -19.74 -2.55
C HIS A 498 7.70 -18.62 -1.97
N SER A 499 8.47 -17.94 -2.82
CA SER A 499 9.51 -17.01 -2.35
C SER A 499 9.35 -15.62 -2.94
N ILE A 500 9.94 -14.64 -2.27
CA ILE A 500 10.16 -13.28 -2.74
C ILE A 500 11.67 -13.09 -2.82
N VAL A 501 12.18 -12.79 -4.01
CA VAL A 501 13.61 -12.57 -4.25
C VAL A 501 13.80 -11.23 -4.95
N GLN A 502 14.62 -10.36 -4.38
CA GLN A 502 15.08 -9.15 -5.05
C GLN A 502 16.56 -9.30 -5.38
N ILE A 503 16.90 -9.15 -6.66
CA ILE A 503 18.27 -9.12 -7.15
C ILE A 503 18.65 -7.67 -7.43
N LYS A 504 19.65 -7.18 -6.71
CA LYS A 504 20.29 -5.88 -6.93
C LYS A 504 21.58 -6.09 -7.71
N ILE A 505 21.68 -5.47 -8.87
CA ILE A 505 22.80 -5.70 -9.79
C ILE A 505 23.15 -4.43 -10.58
N LYS A 506 24.44 -4.19 -10.81
CA LYS A 506 24.88 -3.06 -11.63
C LYS A 506 24.86 -3.43 -13.11
N VAL A 507 24.28 -2.56 -13.93
CA VAL A 507 24.29 -2.67 -15.40
C VAL A 507 25.11 -1.54 -16.00
N ASN A 508 26.12 -1.87 -16.79
CA ASN A 508 26.87 -0.88 -17.57
C ASN A 508 26.50 -1.02 -19.04
N ASN A 509 26.10 0.10 -19.64
CA ASN A 509 25.96 0.24 -21.08
C ASN A 509 27.32 0.39 -21.74
#